data_AF-A0A2V5TTK7-F1
#
_entry.id   AF-A0A2V5TTK7-F1
#
_cell.length_a   1.000
_cell.length_b   1.000
_cell.length_c   1.000
_cell.angle_alpha   90.00
_cell.angle_beta   90.00
_cell.angle_gamma   90.00
#
_symmetry.space_group_name_H-M   'P 1'
#
loop_
_entity.id
_entity.type
_entity.pdbx_description
1 polymer ?
#
loop_
_entity_poly.entity_id
_entity_poly.type
_entity_poly.pdbx_seq_one_letter_code
_entity_poly.pdbx_strand_id
1 'polypeptide(L)'
;MQFFLDVLPCEIFLPAGGQGVIALQVRANDQGTKELVGLVNDRETLLCLQAEREFLRGLQGDCDCPVGVLAKIDKGKMKMRAQVFLGESAAPREAEVEGACDEGGKLAGELLRRITQE
;
A
#
# COMPACT_ATOMS: atom_id res chain seq x y z
N MET A 1 -3.86 -35.93 -4.47
CA MET A 1 -4.27 -34.54 -4.12
C MET A 1 -3.67 -33.64 -5.18
N GLN A 2 -4.51 -32.97 -5.98
CA GLN A 2 -4.07 -32.10 -7.07
C GLN A 2 -4.21 -30.67 -6.59
N PHE A 3 -3.11 -29.92 -6.59
CA PHE A 3 -3.12 -28.50 -6.29
C PHE A 3 -3.37 -27.72 -7.58
N PHE A 4 -4.28 -26.75 -7.52
CA PHE A 4 -4.43 -25.73 -8.55
C PHE A 4 -3.61 -24.52 -8.12
N LEU A 5 -2.72 -24.07 -9.01
CA LEU A 5 -1.88 -22.89 -8.80
C LEU A 5 -2.10 -21.97 -9.98
N ASP A 6 -2.45 -20.72 -9.70
CA ASP A 6 -2.49 -19.66 -10.69
C ASP A 6 -1.95 -18.37 -10.04
N VAL A 7 -1.24 -17.55 -10.82
CA VAL A 7 -0.70 -16.27 -10.37
C VAL A 7 -1.65 -15.18 -10.85
N LEU A 8 -2.36 -14.56 -9.91
CA LEU A 8 -3.32 -13.51 -10.24
C LEU A 8 -2.60 -12.19 -10.55
N PRO A 9 -2.84 -11.57 -11.72
CA PRO A 9 -2.29 -10.26 -12.05
C PRO A 9 -2.80 -9.17 -11.10
N CYS A 10 -1.95 -8.20 -10.76
CA CYS A 10 -2.32 -7.08 -9.87
C CYS A 10 -3.37 -6.14 -10.50
N GLU A 11 -3.62 -6.26 -11.80
CA GLU A 11 -4.72 -5.57 -12.49
C GLU A 11 -6.07 -6.16 -12.11
N ILE A 12 -6.12 -7.45 -11.75
CA ILE A 12 -7.33 -8.22 -11.47
C ILE A 12 -7.50 -8.43 -9.95
N PHE A 13 -6.41 -8.72 -9.24
CA PHE A 13 -6.43 -8.98 -7.79
C PHE A 13 -5.41 -8.08 -7.10
N LEU A 14 -5.86 -6.92 -6.66
CA LEU A 14 -5.00 -5.93 -6.03
C LEU A 14 -4.56 -6.46 -4.65
N PRO A 15 -3.26 -6.43 -4.33
CA PRO A 15 -2.75 -7.01 -3.09
C PRO A 15 -3.21 -6.23 -1.85
N ALA A 16 -3.12 -6.88 -0.69
CA ALA A 16 -3.27 -6.19 0.58
C ALA A 16 -2.13 -5.17 0.76
N GLY A 17 -2.40 -4.04 1.42
CA GLY A 17 -1.36 -3.03 1.67
C GLY A 17 -0.19 -3.61 2.48
N GLY A 18 1.02 -3.48 1.94
CA GLY A 18 2.25 -4.05 2.49
C GLY A 18 2.46 -5.54 2.22
N GLN A 19 1.64 -6.18 1.36
CA GLN A 19 1.83 -7.59 1.01
C GLN A 19 3.23 -7.84 0.43
N GLY A 20 3.92 -8.85 0.96
CA GLY A 20 5.28 -9.21 0.54
C GLY A 20 6.39 -8.40 1.21
N VAL A 21 6.06 -7.37 2.01
CA VAL A 21 7.06 -6.57 2.73
C VAL A 21 7.42 -7.21 4.08
N ILE A 22 8.71 -7.32 4.36
CA ILE A 22 9.24 -7.68 5.68
C ILE A 22 9.63 -6.39 6.40
N ALA A 23 9.00 -6.11 7.53
CA ALA A 23 9.30 -4.95 8.37
C ALA A 23 10.11 -5.36 9.62
N LEU A 24 11.17 -4.62 9.91
CA LEU A 24 11.95 -4.77 11.13
C LEU A 24 11.56 -3.67 12.12
N GLN A 25 11.04 -4.06 13.29
CA GLN A 25 10.70 -3.13 14.36
C GLN A 25 11.80 -3.10 15.42
N VAL A 26 12.23 -1.90 15.79
CA VAL A 26 13.26 -1.67 16.81
C VAL A 26 12.75 -0.72 17.88
N ARG A 27 13.38 -0.72 19.06
CA ARG A 27 13.04 0.24 20.12
C ARG A 27 13.35 1.67 19.66
N ALA A 28 12.46 2.61 20.00
CA ALA A 28 12.58 4.01 19.58
C ALA A 28 13.87 4.69 20.05
N ASN A 29 14.45 4.27 21.18
CA ASN A 29 15.64 4.89 21.77
C ASN A 29 16.94 4.10 21.50
N ASP A 30 16.89 3.03 20.69
CA ASP A 30 18.03 2.15 20.42
C ASP A 30 18.72 2.52 19.10
N GLN A 31 19.58 3.53 19.16
CA GLN A 31 20.22 4.11 17.97
C GLN A 31 21.17 3.12 17.28
N GLY A 32 21.91 2.31 18.05
CA GLY A 32 22.81 1.30 17.50
C GLY A 32 22.06 0.25 16.67
N THR A 33 20.89 -0.20 17.15
CA THR A 33 20.07 -1.14 16.38
C THR A 33 19.47 -0.47 15.13
N LYS A 34 19.05 0.80 15.20
CA LYS A 34 18.55 1.55 14.04
C LYS A 34 19.57 1.65 12.91
N GLU A 35 20.83 1.92 13.26
CA GLU A 35 21.92 2.01 12.29
C GLU A 35 22.15 0.67 11.59
N LEU A 36 22.13 -0.44 12.35
CA LEU A 36 22.30 -1.78 11.79
C LEU A 36 21.16 -2.18 10.85
N VAL A 37 19.89 -1.98 11.24
CA VAL A 37 18.75 -2.33 10.38
C VAL A 37 18.64 -1.41 9.16
N GLY A 38 19.14 -0.17 9.26
CA GLY A 38 19.19 0.77 8.14
C GLY A 38 20.02 0.25 6.96
N LEU A 39 21.00 -0.61 7.20
CA LEU A 39 21.84 -1.21 6.16
C LEU A 39 21.08 -2.17 5.22
N VAL A 40 20.00 -2.76 5.70
CA VAL A 40 19.18 -3.72 4.93
C VAL A 40 17.84 -3.12 4.47
N ASN A 41 17.60 -1.85 4.78
CA ASN A 41 16.35 -1.18 4.42
C ASN A 41 16.37 -0.75 2.95
N ASP A 42 15.44 -1.30 2.16
CA ASP A 42 15.19 -0.80 0.82
C ASP A 42 14.36 0.48 0.84
N ARG A 43 14.89 1.55 0.24
CA ARG A 43 14.26 2.88 0.29
C ARG A 43 12.97 2.94 -0.51
N GLU A 44 12.92 2.31 -1.68
CA GLU A 44 11.73 2.36 -2.54
C GLU A 44 10.57 1.58 -1.92
N THR A 45 10.83 0.39 -1.41
CA THR A 45 9.87 -0.43 -0.65
C THR A 45 9.34 0.34 0.56
N LEU A 46 10.22 1.03 1.30
CA LEU A 46 9.79 1.85 2.43
C LEU A 46 8.83 2.97 2.01
N LEU A 47 9.14 3.70 0.94
CA LEU A 47 8.29 4.77 0.42
C LEU A 47 6.93 4.25 -0.06
N CYS A 48 6.91 3.13 -0.80
CA CYS A 48 5.68 2.48 -1.23
C CYS A 48 4.83 2.05 -0.03
N LEU A 49 5.44 1.34 0.94
CA LEU A 49 4.75 0.86 2.13
C LEU A 49 4.18 2.03 2.95
N GLN A 50 4.94 3.13 3.10
CA GLN A 50 4.47 4.32 3.81
C GLN A 50 3.23 4.90 3.13
N ALA A 51 3.24 5.06 1.81
CA ALA A 51 2.10 5.58 1.06
C ALA A 51 0.87 4.67 1.18
N GLU A 52 1.04 3.35 1.04
CA GLU A 52 -0.04 2.36 1.22
C GLU A 52 -0.63 2.42 2.64
N ARG A 53 0.22 2.50 3.67
CA ARG A 53 -0.23 2.59 5.07
C ARG A 53 -0.94 3.91 5.36
N GLU A 54 -0.48 5.04 4.80
CA GLU A 54 -1.18 6.32 4.95
C GLU A 54 -2.58 6.28 4.31
N PHE A 55 -2.72 5.62 3.15
CA PHE A 55 -4.04 5.40 2.53
C PHE A 55 -4.95 4.56 3.44
N LEU A 56 -4.45 3.42 3.94
CA LEU A 56 -5.21 2.55 4.85
C LEU A 56 -5.60 3.27 6.15
N ARG A 57 -4.69 4.07 6.73
CA ARG A 57 -4.98 4.89 7.92
C ARG A 57 -6.07 5.92 7.65
N GLY A 58 -6.03 6.56 6.49
CA GLY A 58 -7.03 7.55 6.10
C GLY A 58 -8.41 6.94 5.83
N LEU A 59 -8.46 5.70 5.32
CA LEU A 59 -9.70 4.97 5.09
C LEU A 59 -10.46 4.65 6.39
N GLN A 60 -9.77 4.64 7.55
CA GLN A 60 -10.33 4.22 8.85
C GLN A 60 -11.03 2.86 8.77
N GLY A 61 -10.61 2.00 7.83
CA GLY A 61 -11.18 0.68 7.67
C GLY A 61 -10.82 -0.15 8.90
N ASP A 62 -11.83 -0.75 9.53
CA ASP A 62 -11.60 -1.83 10.48
C ASP A 62 -10.87 -2.98 9.76
N CYS A 63 -10.20 -3.87 10.51
CA CYS A 63 -9.41 -4.99 9.97
C CYS A 63 -10.18 -5.90 8.98
N ASP A 64 -11.51 -5.81 8.96
CA ASP A 64 -12.42 -6.59 8.13
C ASP A 64 -12.87 -5.88 6.84
N CYS A 65 -12.41 -4.64 6.58
CA CYS A 65 -12.75 -3.93 5.35
C CYS A 65 -12.00 -4.56 4.15
N PRO A 66 -12.69 -5.05 3.09
CA PRO A 66 -12.03 -5.62 1.92
C PRO A 66 -11.38 -4.49 1.12
N VAL A 67 -10.07 -4.35 1.28
CA VAL A 67 -9.27 -3.30 0.63
C VAL A 67 -8.01 -3.89 0.01
N GLY A 68 -7.80 -3.56 -1.27
CA GLY A 68 -6.53 -3.71 -1.94
C GLY A 68 -5.88 -2.35 -2.14
N VAL A 69 -4.57 -2.25 -1.94
CA VAL A 69 -3.80 -1.03 -2.24
C VAL A 69 -2.38 -1.42 -2.66
N LEU A 70 -1.88 -0.77 -3.70
CA LEU A 70 -0.56 -1.04 -4.25
C LEU A 70 0.10 0.26 -4.70
N ALA A 71 1.28 0.54 -4.16
CA ALA A 71 2.17 1.59 -4.63
C ALA A 71 3.37 0.97 -5.37
N LYS A 72 3.71 1.54 -6.53
CA LYS A 72 4.91 1.17 -7.30
C LYS A 72 5.68 2.41 -7.69
N ILE A 73 7.01 2.35 -7.58
CA ILE A 73 7.91 3.40 -8.07
C ILE A 73 8.55 2.93 -9.37
N ASP A 74 8.48 3.77 -10.41
CA ASP A 74 9.26 3.63 -11.64
C ASP A 74 9.88 4.99 -11.99
N LYS A 75 11.20 5.03 -12.19
CA LYS A 75 11.96 6.24 -12.59
C LYS A 75 11.64 7.48 -11.74
N GLY A 76 11.52 7.31 -10.42
CA GLY A 76 11.26 8.41 -9.47
C GLY A 76 9.79 8.86 -9.39
N LYS A 77 8.88 8.20 -10.10
CA LYS A 77 7.44 8.43 -10.00
C LYS A 77 6.78 7.32 -9.22
N MET A 78 5.92 7.66 -8.28
CA MET A 78 5.06 6.72 -7.58
C MET A 78 3.68 6.69 -8.22
N LYS A 79 3.21 5.49 -8.51
CA LYS A 79 1.86 5.21 -8.96
C LYS A 79 1.15 4.40 -7.88
N MET A 80 0.00 4.87 -7.41
CA MET A 80 -0.81 4.19 -6.41
C MET A 80 -2.17 3.81 -6.98
N ARG A 81 -2.61 2.59 -6.70
CA ARG A 81 -3.95 2.09 -7.02
C ARG A 81 -4.60 1.57 -5.75
N ALA A 82 -5.92 1.74 -5.64
CA ALA A 82 -6.70 1.14 -4.56
C ALA A 82 -8.03 0.59 -5.08
N GLN A 83 -8.52 -0.45 -4.41
CA GLN A 83 -9.83 -1.06 -4.59
C GLN A 83 -10.46 -1.21 -3.21
N VAL A 84 -11.64 -0.64 -3.00
CA VAL A 84 -12.35 -0.71 -1.71
C VAL A 84 -13.77 -1.21 -1.94
N PHE A 85 -14.14 -2.26 -1.21
CA PHE A 85 -15.49 -2.79 -1.21
C PHE A 85 -16.26 -2.18 -0.04
N LEU A 86 -17.21 -1.29 -0.34
CA LEU A 86 -18.01 -0.59 0.67
C LEU A 86 -19.42 -1.20 0.73
N GLY A 87 -19.84 -1.57 1.94
CA GLY A 87 -21.18 -2.13 2.21
C GLY A 87 -21.39 -3.50 1.55
N GLU A 88 -22.63 -3.77 1.15
CA GLU A 88 -23.02 -5.04 0.50
C GLU A 88 -22.88 -4.99 -1.04
N SER A 89 -22.27 -3.95 -1.60
CA SER A 89 -22.07 -3.83 -3.05
C SER A 89 -21.11 -4.91 -3.56
N ALA A 90 -21.49 -5.58 -4.65
CA ALA A 90 -20.63 -6.56 -5.32
C ALA A 90 -19.48 -5.91 -6.11
N ALA A 91 -19.62 -4.64 -6.50
CA ALA A 91 -18.59 -3.92 -7.26
C ALA A 91 -17.70 -3.07 -6.33
N PRO A 92 -16.36 -3.13 -6.48
CA PRO A 92 -15.46 -2.26 -5.74
C PRO A 92 -15.49 -0.83 -6.28
N ARG A 93 -15.14 0.12 -5.42
CA ARG A 93 -14.70 1.45 -5.85
C ARG A 93 -13.22 1.40 -6.12
N GLU A 94 -12.81 1.95 -7.25
CA GLU A 94 -11.41 1.90 -7.70
C GLU A 94 -10.92 3.29 -8.04
N ALA A 95 -9.67 3.57 -7.68
CA ALA A 95 -9.02 4.80 -8.10
C ALA A 95 -7.52 4.60 -8.28
N GLU A 96 -6.92 5.55 -8.99
CA GLU A 96 -5.50 5.60 -9.27
C GLU A 96 -4.99 7.04 -9.21
N VAL A 97 -3.76 7.22 -8.72
CA VAL A 97 -3.01 8.48 -8.71
C VAL A 97 -1.55 8.24 -9.07
N GLU A 98 -0.90 9.25 -9.63
CA GLU A 98 0.54 9.24 -9.94
C GLU A 98 1.17 10.57 -9.56
N GLY A 99 2.40 10.55 -9.04
CA GLY A 99 3.18 11.74 -8.74
C GLY A 99 4.65 11.42 -8.43
N ALA A 100 5.35 12.37 -7.82
CA ALA A 100 6.73 12.15 -7.39
C ALA A 100 6.80 11.15 -6.23
N CYS A 101 7.85 10.33 -6.16
CA CYS A 101 7.95 9.25 -5.17
C CYS A 101 8.10 9.71 -3.71
N ASP A 102 8.47 10.97 -3.48
CA ASP A 102 8.54 11.60 -2.17
C ASP A 102 7.21 12.24 -1.71
N GLU A 103 6.22 12.33 -2.61
CA GLU A 103 4.88 12.85 -2.30
C GLU A 103 3.89 11.76 -1.84
N GLY A 104 4.35 10.58 -1.41
CA GLY A 104 3.51 9.41 -1.11
C GLY A 104 2.32 9.70 -0.18
N GLY A 105 2.50 10.51 0.88
CA GLY A 105 1.41 10.89 1.78
C GLY A 105 0.35 11.80 1.12
N LYS A 106 0.76 12.71 0.22
CA LYS A 106 -0.15 13.55 -0.55
C LYS A 106 -0.93 12.72 -1.56
N LEU A 107 -0.25 11.81 -2.25
CA LEU A 107 -0.87 10.86 -3.17
C LEU A 107 -1.89 9.95 -2.45
N ALA A 108 -1.55 9.44 -1.27
CA ALA A 108 -2.47 8.64 -0.45
C ALA A 108 -3.76 9.41 -0.10
N GLY A 109 -3.62 10.68 0.30
CA GLY A 109 -4.77 11.55 0.59
C GLY A 109 -5.62 11.87 -0.64
N GLU A 110 -4.98 12.07 -1.80
CA GLU A 110 -5.69 12.27 -3.07
C GLU A 110 -6.44 11.01 -3.50
N LEU A 111 -5.80 9.85 -3.40
CA LEU A 111 -6.39 8.55 -3.71
C LEU A 111 -7.62 8.28 -2.85
N LEU A 112 -7.54 8.57 -1.55
CA LEU A 112 -8.67 8.43 -0.62
C LEU A 112 -9.86 9.32 -1.01
N ARG A 113 -9.59 10.58 -1.41
CA ARG A 113 -10.66 11.48 -1.87
C ARG A 113 -11.35 10.93 -3.12
N ARG A 114 -10.58 10.40 -4.08
CA ARG A 114 -11.16 9.81 -5.30
C ARG A 114 -12.06 8.61 -4.98
N ILE A 115 -11.66 7.73 -4.07
CA ILE A 115 -12.48 6.57 -3.66
C ILE A 115 -13.75 6.95 -2.88
N THR A 116 -13.70 8.02 -2.09
CA THR A 116 -14.82 8.42 -1.21
C THR A 116 -15.81 9.38 -1.87
N GLN A 117 -15.46 10.03 -2.99
CA GLN A 117 -16.31 10.98 -3.70
C GLN A 117 -17.16 10.38 -4.83
N GLU A 118 -16.90 9.13 -5.22
CA GLU A 118 -17.82 8.29 -6.04
C GLU A 118 -18.77 7.47 -5.14
#